data_AF-A0A402ABI2-F1
#
_entry.id   AF-A0A402ABI2-F1
#
_cell.length_a   1.000
_cell.length_b   1.000
_cell.length_c   1.000
_cell.angle_alpha   90.00
_cell.angle_beta   90.00
_cell.angle_gamma   90.00
#
_symmetry.space_group_name_H-M   'P 1'
#
loop_
_entity.id
_entity.type
_entity.pdbx_description
1 polymer ?
#
loop_
_entity_poly.entity_id
_entity_poly.type
_entity_poly.pdbx_seq_one_letter_code
_entity_poly.pdbx_strand_id
1 'polypeptide(L)'
;MDRKNLDLVRKFVQYMFSPKVIGEQVATGMIPTVKSAQVDPNASPLLEQASNQLDQRVTYLNTNDISVPGNVQQKLIRSASIAYTPGQDSTKICQALEGAYKQ
;
A
#
# COMPACT_ATOMS: atom_id res chain seq x y z
N MET A 1 -23.66 -4.98 18.47
CA MET A 1 -22.66 -4.10 19.11
C MET A 1 -23.42 -3.11 19.96
N ASP A 2 -23.16 -3.04 21.27
CA ASP A 2 -23.85 -2.06 22.12
C ASP A 2 -23.33 -0.62 21.91
N ARG A 3 -24.12 0.37 22.30
CA ARG A 3 -23.84 1.80 22.06
C ARG A 3 -22.57 2.29 22.76
N LYS A 4 -22.23 1.71 23.91
CA LYS A 4 -21.03 2.05 24.69
C LYS A 4 -19.76 1.62 23.94
N ASN A 5 -19.77 0.44 23.35
CA ASN A 5 -18.67 -0.05 22.53
C ASN A 5 -18.50 0.78 21.25
N LEU A 6 -19.60 1.23 20.63
CA LEU A 6 -19.54 2.15 19.49
C LEU A 6 -18.90 3.50 19.84
N ASP A 7 -19.22 4.06 21.01
CA ASP A 7 -18.63 5.34 21.45
C ASP A 7 -17.13 5.21 21.79
N LEU A 8 -16.70 4.07 22.34
CA LEU A 8 -15.27 3.79 22.57
C LEU A 8 -14.52 3.63 21.24
N VAL A 9 -15.08 2.89 20.28
CA VAL A 9 -14.50 2.75 18.93
C VAL A 9 -14.37 4.10 18.26
N ARG A 10 -15.38 4.97 18.34
CA ARG A 10 -15.30 6.33 17.77
C ARG A 10 -14.12 7.10 18.35
N LYS A 11 -13.98 7.14 19.68
CA LYS A 11 -12.88 7.85 20.36
C LYS A 11 -11.52 7.29 19.96
N PHE A 12 -11.41 5.97 19.86
CA PHE A 12 -10.18 5.31 19.44
C PHE A 12 -9.78 5.68 18.01
N VAL A 13 -10.72 5.59 17.05
CA VAL A 13 -10.46 5.97 15.65
C VAL A 13 -10.05 7.45 15.57
N GLN A 14 -10.76 8.35 16.25
CA GLN A 14 -10.41 9.77 16.29
C GLN A 14 -9.01 10.02 16.85
N TYR A 15 -8.61 9.28 17.90
CA TYR A 15 -7.27 9.37 18.45
C TYR A 15 -6.20 8.90 17.45
N MET A 16 -6.43 7.78 16.75
CA MET A 16 -5.49 7.23 15.76
C MET A 16 -5.26 8.17 14.57
N PHE A 17 -6.24 9.00 14.22
CA PHE A 17 -6.11 10.03 13.17
C PHE A 17 -5.78 11.43 13.71
N SER A 18 -5.46 11.55 15.00
CA SER A 18 -5.05 12.84 15.58
C SER A 18 -3.69 13.28 15.05
N PRO A 19 -3.40 14.60 15.02
CA PRO A 19 -2.10 15.11 14.58
C PRO A 19 -0.92 14.50 15.33
N LYS A 20 -1.11 14.15 16.61
CA LYS A 20 -0.09 13.49 17.43
C LYS A 20 0.30 12.12 16.85
N VAL A 21 -0.68 11.23 16.65
CA VAL A 21 -0.41 9.86 16.18
C VAL A 21 0.09 9.87 14.74
N ILE A 22 -0.46 10.72 13.88
CA ILE A 22 0.02 10.86 12.50
C ILE A 22 1.45 11.40 12.48
N GLY A 23 1.78 12.38 13.35
CA GLY A 23 3.14 12.91 13.48
C GLY A 23 4.16 11.83 13.88
N GLU A 24 3.80 10.94 14.82
CA GLU A 24 4.62 9.79 15.20
C GLU A 24 4.84 8.82 14.02
N GLN A 25 3.79 8.53 13.23
CA GLN A 25 3.91 7.68 12.03
C GLN A 25 4.85 8.29 10.99
N VAL A 26 4.69 9.59 10.71
CA VAL A 26 5.53 10.30 9.74
C VAL A 26 6.99 10.34 10.19
N ALA A 27 7.25 10.51 11.49
CA ALA A 27 8.60 10.44 12.05
C ALA A 27 9.27 9.06 11.85
N THR A 28 8.48 7.98 11.71
CA THR A 28 8.99 6.64 11.37
C THR A 28 9.17 6.40 9.86
N GLY A 29 8.92 7.41 9.03
CA GLY A 29 9.05 7.30 7.57
C GLY A 29 7.77 6.89 6.85
N MET A 30 6.62 6.86 7.52
CA MET A 30 5.34 6.56 6.87
C MET A 30 4.83 7.76 6.09
N ILE A 31 4.30 7.53 4.88
CA ILE A 31 3.55 8.54 4.14
C ILE A 31 2.27 8.83 4.93
N PRO A 32 1.97 10.11 5.24
CA PRO A 32 0.82 10.45 6.06
C PRO A 32 -0.49 10.06 5.38
N THR A 33 -1.36 9.37 6.12
CA THR A 33 -2.71 9.02 5.62
C THR A 33 -3.63 10.25 5.52
N VAL A 34 -3.28 11.35 6.19
CA VAL A 34 -4.02 12.61 6.18
C VAL A 34 -3.20 13.68 5.47
N LYS A 35 -3.71 14.22 4.35
CA LYS A 35 -2.99 15.21 3.52
C LYS A 35 -2.62 16.50 4.24
N SER A 36 -3.33 16.85 5.32
CA SER A 36 -3.04 18.05 6.12
C SER A 36 -1.89 17.85 7.12
N ALA A 37 -1.38 16.64 7.27
CA ALA A 37 -0.26 16.38 8.16
C ALA A 37 1.03 16.92 7.53
N GLN A 38 1.76 17.74 8.29
CA GLN A 38 3.07 18.22 7.85
C GLN A 38 4.12 17.12 8.06
N VAL A 39 4.95 16.91 7.06
CA VAL A 39 6.15 16.09 7.19
C VAL A 39 7.23 16.94 7.85
N ASP A 40 7.93 16.37 8.82
CA ASP A 40 9.11 17.03 9.42
C ASP A 40 10.09 17.39 8.29
N PRO A 41 10.47 18.67 8.12
CA PRO A 41 11.42 19.08 7.10
C PRO A 41 12.81 18.44 7.28
N ASN A 42 13.11 17.89 8.46
CA ASN A 42 14.33 17.13 8.73
C ASN A 42 14.17 15.61 8.45
N ALA A 43 12.99 15.16 8.04
CA ALA A 43 12.78 13.78 7.61
C ALA A 43 13.54 13.50 6.29
N SER A 44 13.50 12.23 5.86
CA SER A 44 14.09 11.83 4.58
C SER A 44 13.57 12.72 3.42
N PRO A 45 14.45 13.28 2.57
CA PRO A 45 14.05 14.05 1.40
C PRO A 45 13.12 13.27 0.44
N LEU A 46 13.18 11.93 0.46
CA LEU A 46 12.27 11.08 -0.32
C LEU A 46 10.85 11.08 0.25
N LEU A 47 10.70 11.17 1.57
CA LEU A 47 9.39 11.23 2.23
C LEU A 47 8.69 12.56 1.94
N GLU A 48 9.42 13.66 1.94
CA GLU A 48 8.90 14.97 1.55
C GLU A 48 8.42 14.96 0.10
N GLN A 49 9.23 14.44 -0.83
CA GLN A 49 8.86 14.32 -2.25
C GLN A 49 7.62 13.43 -2.43
N ALA A 50 7.59 12.26 -1.78
CA ALA A 50 6.47 11.33 -1.84
C ALA A 50 5.16 11.95 -1.31
N SER A 51 5.24 12.74 -0.23
CA SER A 51 4.06 13.29 0.45
C SER A 51 3.53 14.56 -0.21
N ASN A 52 4.41 15.41 -0.76
CA ASN A 52 4.03 16.76 -1.19
C ASN A 52 4.06 16.98 -2.71
N GLN A 53 4.84 16.18 -3.46
CA GLN A 53 5.14 16.48 -4.87
C GLN A 53 4.68 15.38 -5.84
N LEU A 54 4.52 14.14 -5.36
CA LEU A 54 4.29 12.99 -6.21
C LEU A 54 2.94 13.05 -6.94
N ASP A 55 1.88 13.52 -6.26
CA ASP A 55 0.52 13.64 -6.80
C ASP A 55 0.44 14.45 -8.11
N GLN A 56 1.36 15.39 -8.33
CA GLN A 56 1.38 16.25 -9.52
C GLN A 56 2.15 15.64 -10.70
N ARG A 57 2.89 14.55 -10.48
CA ARG A 57 3.86 14.00 -11.44
C ARG A 57 3.58 12.56 -11.85
N VAL A 58 2.70 11.86 -11.13
CA VAL A 58 2.41 10.44 -11.37
C VAL A 58 0.92 10.18 -11.48
N THR A 59 0.59 9.10 -12.18
CA THR A 59 -0.73 8.46 -12.08
C THR A 59 -0.61 7.28 -11.12
N TYR A 60 -1.40 7.29 -10.05
CA TYR A 60 -1.45 6.15 -9.14
C TYR A 60 -2.21 5.00 -9.79
N LEU A 61 -1.59 3.82 -9.78
CA LEU A 61 -2.27 2.58 -10.09
C LEU A 61 -2.78 1.99 -8.77
N ASN A 62 -4.00 1.45 -8.79
CA ASN A 62 -4.52 0.70 -7.65
C ASN A 62 -3.67 -0.56 -7.44
N THR A 63 -3.42 -0.91 -6.18
CA THR A 63 -2.80 -2.21 -5.90
C THR A 63 -3.74 -3.33 -6.33
N ASN A 64 -3.16 -4.42 -6.83
CA ASN A 64 -3.93 -5.58 -7.27
C ASN A 64 -4.43 -6.43 -6.08
N ASP A 65 -4.03 -6.10 -4.84
CA ASP A 65 -4.35 -6.86 -3.63
C ASP A 65 -5.84 -7.06 -3.40
N ILE A 66 -6.68 -6.10 -3.81
CA ILE A 66 -8.15 -6.18 -3.65
C ILE A 66 -8.76 -7.12 -4.71
N SER A 67 -8.14 -7.22 -5.88
CA SER A 67 -8.67 -7.96 -7.04
C SER A 67 -8.11 -9.39 -7.13
N VAL A 68 -6.95 -9.65 -6.52
CA VAL A 68 -6.31 -10.96 -6.51
C VAL A 68 -6.87 -11.78 -5.34
N PRO A 69 -7.49 -12.95 -5.60
CA PRO A 69 -7.93 -13.84 -4.53
C PRO A 69 -6.76 -14.23 -3.62
N GLY A 70 -6.96 -14.17 -2.30
CA GLY A 70 -5.89 -14.43 -1.33
C GLY A 70 -5.24 -15.82 -1.46
N ASN A 71 -5.99 -16.83 -1.91
CA ASN A 71 -5.49 -18.18 -2.16
C ASN A 71 -4.58 -18.29 -3.41
N VAL A 72 -4.58 -17.28 -4.28
CA VAL A 72 -3.77 -17.23 -5.51
C VAL A 72 -2.50 -16.41 -5.33
N GLN A 73 -2.46 -15.48 -4.37
CA GLN A 73 -1.41 -14.46 -4.23
C GLN A 73 0.02 -15.05 -4.23
N GLN A 74 0.27 -16.10 -3.46
CA GLN A 74 1.59 -16.75 -3.41
C GLN A 74 1.99 -17.43 -4.74
N LYS A 75 1.02 -18.04 -5.44
CA LYS A 75 1.28 -18.62 -6.77
C LYS A 75 1.59 -17.52 -7.78
N LEU A 76 0.85 -16.41 -7.72
CA LEU A 76 1.07 -15.25 -8.59
C LEU A 76 2.47 -14.66 -8.40
N ILE A 77 2.93 -14.49 -7.16
CA ILE A 77 4.28 -14.01 -6.83
C ILE A 77 5.35 -14.92 -7.47
N ARG A 78 5.20 -16.24 -7.33
CA ARG A 78 6.13 -17.22 -7.93
C ARG A 78 6.08 -17.21 -9.46
N SER A 79 4.89 -17.13 -10.05
CA SER A 79 4.75 -17.03 -11.50
C SER A 79 5.36 -15.74 -12.05
N ALA A 80 5.25 -14.63 -11.33
CA ALA A 80 5.85 -13.36 -11.73
C ALA A 80 7.38 -13.39 -11.75
N SER A 81 8.03 -14.21 -10.91
CA SER A 81 9.50 -14.32 -10.93
C SER A 81 10.04 -14.89 -12.24
N ILE A 82 9.22 -15.64 -12.99
CA ILE A 82 9.59 -16.17 -14.32
C ILE A 82 9.83 -15.02 -15.30
N ALA A 83 9.10 -13.91 -15.20
CA ALA A 83 9.28 -12.75 -16.08
C ALA A 83 10.66 -12.09 -15.93
N TYR A 84 11.32 -12.28 -14.78
CA TYR A 84 12.65 -11.76 -14.50
C TYR A 84 13.77 -12.76 -14.82
N THR A 85 13.43 -13.95 -15.35
CA THR A 85 14.41 -14.97 -15.72
C THR A 85 14.85 -14.77 -17.18
N PRO A 86 16.17 -14.71 -17.48
CA PRO A 86 16.65 -14.58 -18.85
C PRO A 86 16.14 -15.70 -19.77
N GLY A 87 15.81 -15.35 -21.02
CA GLY A 87 15.39 -16.31 -22.05
C GLY A 87 13.92 -16.77 -21.97
N GLN A 88 13.12 -16.16 -21.08
CA GLN A 88 11.67 -16.38 -21.07
C GLN A 88 10.99 -15.47 -22.11
N ASP A 89 10.14 -16.06 -22.95
CA ASP A 89 9.31 -15.32 -23.88
C ASP A 89 7.98 -14.90 -23.22
N SER A 90 7.30 -13.94 -23.85
CA SER A 90 6.01 -13.42 -23.37
C SER A 90 4.95 -14.49 -23.23
N THR A 91 4.95 -15.52 -24.09
CA THR A 91 3.97 -16.60 -24.06
C THR A 91 4.09 -17.41 -22.78
N LYS A 92 5.31 -17.80 -22.40
CA LYS A 92 5.56 -18.56 -21.15
C LYS A 92 5.20 -17.76 -19.91
N ILE A 93 5.47 -16.45 -19.92
CA ILE A 93 5.12 -15.55 -18.82
C ILE A 93 3.59 -15.50 -18.66
N CYS A 94 2.85 -15.28 -19.75
CA CYS A 94 1.39 -15.25 -19.72
C CYS A 94 0.81 -16.58 -19.22
N GLN A 95 1.32 -17.70 -19.73
CA GLN A 95 0.89 -19.04 -19.29
C GLN A 95 1.14 -19.29 -17.80
N ALA A 96 2.28 -18.85 -17.27
CA ALA A 96 2.59 -18.99 -15.85
C ALA A 96 1.65 -18.15 -14.96
N LEU A 97 1.36 -16.91 -15.39
CA LEU A 97 0.43 -16.03 -14.67
C LEU A 97 -1.00 -16.58 -14.70
N GLU A 98 -1.49 -17.01 -15.85
CA GLU A 98 -2.81 -17.68 -15.96
C GLU A 98 -2.88 -18.96 -15.13
N GLY A 99 -1.81 -19.77 -15.15
CA GLY A 99 -1.70 -21.00 -14.39
C GLY A 99 -1.81 -20.77 -12.88
N ALA A 100 -1.44 -19.59 -12.37
CA ALA A 100 -1.63 -19.26 -10.96
C ALA A 100 -3.12 -19.19 -10.56
N TYR A 101 -4.00 -18.81 -11.50
CA TYR A 101 -5.45 -18.69 -11.29
C TYR A 101 -6.22 -19.99 -11.56
N LYS A 102 -5.62 -20.95 -12.26
CA LYS A 102 -6.23 -22.25 -12.53
C LYS A 102 -6.07 -23.12 -11.27
N GLN A 103 -7.20 -23.51 -10.68
CA GLN A 103 -7.26 -24.47 -9.56
C GLN A 103 -7.26 -25.89 -10.09
#